data_AF-A0A956LL71-F1
#
_entry.id   AF-A0A956LL71-F1
#
_cell.length_a   1.000
_cell.length_b   1.000
_cell.length_c   1.000
_cell.angle_alpha   90.00
_cell.angle_beta   90.00
_cell.angle_gamma   90.00
#
_symmetry.space_group_name_H-M   'P 1'
#
loop_
_entity.id
_entity.type
_entity.pdbx_description
1 polymer ?
#
loop_
_entity_poly.entity_id
_entity_poly.type
_entity_poly.pdbx_seq_one_letter_code
_entity_poly.pdbx_strand_id
1 'polypeptide(L)'
;LAPVVERLRVEYHRQLEALDARTSGFASKPVATWGAHDFLGFFDRCRRYGVGSMAEASVEHLVRRAGDRVTCAWRSRVAGADGSIAARLQFDDARLVVKLSVEDAARRTELRNAAFELLSALPVGPPLAVQRPARFGHGATMTLAIIEGVTPVADPGSPGFQSRIRTAEALLDSFARQLAATPQPIAPA
;
A
#
# COMPACT_ATOMS: atom_id res chain seq x y z
N LEU A 1 14.41 0.12 -46.71
CA LEU A 1 13.48 -0.42 -45.69
C LEU A 1 14.23 -1.21 -44.60
N ALA A 2 15.02 -2.24 -44.94
CA ALA A 2 15.79 -3.02 -43.95
C ALA A 2 16.70 -2.21 -42.99
N PRO A 3 17.44 -1.17 -43.42
CA PRO A 3 18.32 -0.40 -42.52
C PRO A 3 17.57 0.50 -41.51
N VAL A 4 16.31 0.84 -41.80
CA VAL A 4 15.47 1.64 -40.90
C VAL A 4 14.85 0.74 -39.83
N VAL A 5 14.38 -0.44 -40.22
CA VAL A 5 13.83 -1.45 -39.30
C VAL A 5 14.89 -1.93 -38.30
N GLU A 6 16.12 -2.20 -38.76
CA GLU A 6 17.20 -2.62 -37.86
C GLU A 6 17.57 -1.54 -36.84
N ARG A 7 17.61 -0.27 -37.26
CA ARG A 7 17.86 0.86 -36.37
C ARG A 7 16.76 1.01 -35.31
N LEU A 8 15.50 0.89 -35.72
CA LEU A 8 14.36 0.93 -34.79
C LEU A 8 14.41 -0.21 -33.79
N ARG A 9 14.81 -1.42 -34.21
CA ARG A 9 14.97 -2.58 -33.34
C ARG A 9 16.05 -2.33 -32.27
N VAL A 10 17.22 -1.84 -32.68
CA VAL A 10 18.32 -1.53 -31.75
C VAL A 10 17.92 -0.45 -30.76
N GLU A 11 17.29 0.63 -31.23
CA GLU A 11 16.84 1.71 -30.34
C GLU A 11 15.77 1.21 -29.36
N TYR A 12 14.78 0.43 -29.85
CA TYR A 12 13.77 -0.18 -28.98
C TYR A 12 14.38 -1.07 -27.91
N HIS A 13 15.35 -1.93 -28.28
CA HIS A 13 16.04 -2.79 -27.32
C HIS A 13 16.79 -1.98 -26.27
N ARG A 14 17.52 -0.94 -26.68
CA ARG A 14 18.22 -0.03 -25.78
C ARG A 14 17.27 0.67 -24.80
N GLN A 15 16.11 1.10 -25.27
CA GLN A 15 15.09 1.71 -24.42
C GLN A 15 14.53 0.71 -23.40
N LEU A 16 14.34 -0.56 -23.79
CA LEU A 16 13.95 -1.63 -22.86
C LEU A 16 15.01 -1.92 -21.80
N GLU A 17 16.28 -2.01 -22.19
CA GLU A 17 17.40 -2.20 -21.25
C GLU A 17 17.51 -1.03 -20.27
N ALA A 18 17.37 0.21 -20.77
CA ALA A 18 17.37 1.40 -19.93
C ALA A 18 16.18 1.42 -18.94
N LEU A 19 15.02 0.94 -19.37
CA LEU A 19 13.85 0.80 -18.49
C LEU A 19 14.09 -0.26 -17.42
N ASP A 20 14.57 -1.44 -17.80
CA ASP A 20 14.85 -2.53 -16.86
C ASP A 20 15.91 -2.12 -15.83
N ALA A 21 16.99 -1.46 -16.26
CA ALA A 21 18.02 -0.95 -15.37
C ALA A 21 17.45 0.04 -14.34
N ARG A 22 16.50 0.88 -14.73
CA ARG A 22 15.84 1.86 -13.83
C ARG A 22 14.93 1.20 -12.80
N THR A 23 14.28 0.09 -13.15
CA THR A 23 13.35 -0.62 -12.25
C THR A 23 14.02 -1.74 -11.47
N SER A 24 15.17 -2.26 -11.89
CA SER A 24 15.87 -3.35 -11.20
C SER A 24 16.93 -2.86 -10.21
N GLY A 25 17.35 -1.59 -10.33
CA GLY A 25 18.41 -0.98 -9.53
C GLY A 25 18.05 -0.62 -8.08
N PHE A 26 16.80 -0.77 -7.64
CA PHE A 26 16.42 -0.44 -6.26
C PHE A 26 17.16 -1.31 -5.23
N ALA A 27 17.44 -2.56 -5.58
CA ALA A 27 17.98 -3.55 -4.65
C ALA A 27 19.42 -3.24 -4.22
N SER A 28 20.15 -2.41 -4.97
CA SER A 28 21.50 -1.96 -4.63
C SER A 28 21.55 -0.60 -3.93
N LYS A 29 20.39 0.03 -3.68
CA LYS A 29 20.29 1.37 -3.10
C LYS A 29 19.62 1.34 -1.73
N PRO A 30 19.98 2.23 -0.80
CA PRO A 30 19.21 2.44 0.42
C PRO A 30 17.79 2.92 0.11
N VAL A 31 16.78 2.39 0.80
CA VAL A 31 15.35 2.71 0.58
C VAL A 31 15.07 4.21 0.65
N ALA A 32 15.77 4.95 1.51
CA ALA A 32 15.62 6.41 1.65
C ALA A 32 16.00 7.20 0.38
N THR A 33 16.70 6.57 -0.57
CA THR A 33 17.14 7.18 -1.83
C THR A 33 16.30 6.73 -3.03
N TRP A 34 15.31 5.87 -2.81
CA TRP A 34 14.49 5.32 -3.88
C TRP A 34 13.60 6.39 -4.50
N GLY A 35 13.61 6.45 -5.83
CA GLY A 35 12.65 7.23 -6.61
C GLY A 35 11.47 6.39 -7.09
N ALA A 36 10.59 7.00 -7.90
CA ALA A 36 9.39 6.33 -8.40
C ALA A 36 9.69 4.99 -9.10
N HIS A 37 10.72 4.94 -9.95
CA HIS A 37 11.09 3.71 -10.68
C HIS A 37 11.60 2.61 -9.77
N ASP A 38 12.31 2.97 -8.69
CA ASP A 38 12.79 2.01 -7.71
C ASP A 38 11.60 1.36 -6.99
N PHE A 39 10.59 2.14 -6.59
CA PHE A 39 9.35 1.61 -6.00
C PHE A 39 8.52 0.77 -6.98
N LEU A 40 8.38 1.21 -8.23
CA LEU A 40 7.68 0.44 -9.27
C LEU A 40 8.31 -0.94 -9.46
N GLY A 41 9.64 -0.99 -9.55
CA GLY A 41 10.39 -2.24 -9.66
C GLY A 41 10.30 -3.11 -8.42
N PHE A 42 10.32 -2.51 -7.24
CA PHE A 42 10.11 -3.22 -5.98
C PHE A 42 8.72 -3.87 -5.93
N PHE A 43 7.65 -3.15 -6.26
CA PHE A 43 6.29 -3.69 -6.26
C PHE A 43 6.08 -4.75 -7.34
N ASP A 44 6.69 -4.59 -8.52
CA ASP A 44 6.71 -5.64 -9.54
C ASP A 44 7.41 -6.90 -9.03
N ARG A 45 8.54 -6.77 -8.32
CA ARG A 45 9.23 -7.91 -7.70
C ARG A 45 8.39 -8.56 -6.61
N CYS A 46 7.68 -7.80 -5.78
CA CYS A 46 6.73 -8.34 -4.81
C CYS A 46 5.63 -9.19 -5.48
N ARG A 47 5.08 -8.73 -6.61
CA ARG A 47 4.10 -9.50 -7.40
C ARG A 47 4.70 -10.82 -7.90
N ARG A 48 5.88 -10.77 -8.52
CA ARG A 48 6.54 -11.96 -9.08
C ARG A 48 6.88 -13.02 -8.02
N TYR A 49 7.25 -12.58 -6.82
CA TYR A 49 7.53 -13.49 -5.70
C TYR A 49 6.27 -13.94 -4.93
N GLY A 50 5.08 -13.47 -5.29
CA GLY A 50 3.86 -13.81 -4.58
C GLY A 50 3.88 -13.35 -3.11
N VAL A 51 4.43 -12.15 -2.85
CA VAL A 51 4.49 -11.62 -1.49
C VAL A 51 3.09 -11.31 -0.99
N GLY A 52 2.62 -12.08 0.01
CA GLY A 52 1.27 -11.95 0.54
C GLY A 52 0.22 -12.04 -0.56
N SER A 53 -0.73 -11.12 -0.54
CA SER A 53 -1.78 -10.98 -1.56
C SER A 53 -1.42 -9.92 -2.61
N MET A 54 -0.15 -9.54 -2.76
CA MET A 54 0.26 -8.42 -3.63
C MET A 54 0.23 -8.76 -5.12
N ALA A 55 0.06 -10.02 -5.51
CA ALA A 55 -0.08 -10.43 -6.91
C ALA A 55 -1.19 -9.65 -7.64
N GLU A 56 -2.26 -9.30 -6.92
CA GLU A 56 -3.42 -8.55 -7.41
C GLU A 56 -3.39 -7.06 -7.01
N ALA A 57 -2.26 -6.56 -6.50
CA ALA A 57 -2.17 -5.18 -6.05
C ALA A 57 -2.47 -4.20 -7.20
N SER A 58 -3.05 -3.04 -6.90
CA SER A 58 -3.07 -1.89 -7.81
C SER A 58 -1.86 -1.01 -7.55
N VAL A 59 -1.11 -0.64 -8.60
CA VAL A 59 0.05 0.24 -8.49
C VAL A 59 -0.23 1.52 -9.27
N GLU A 60 -0.09 2.66 -8.59
CA GLU A 60 -0.34 3.98 -9.15
C GLU A 60 0.91 4.86 -8.98
N HIS A 61 1.26 5.61 -10.01
CA HIS A 61 2.28 6.66 -9.97
C HIS A 61 1.59 8.01 -10.09
N LEU A 62 1.63 8.77 -9.00
CA LEU A 62 0.98 10.08 -8.88
C LEU A 62 2.04 11.15 -9.00
N VAL A 63 2.06 11.84 -10.15
CA VAL A 63 2.90 13.02 -10.36
C VAL A 63 2.23 14.22 -9.69
N ARG A 64 2.91 14.85 -8.73
CA ARG A 64 2.40 16.04 -8.02
C ARG A 64 3.43 17.15 -8.03
N ARG A 65 2.96 18.40 -7.85
CA ARG A 65 3.85 19.58 -7.74
C ARG A 65 4.89 19.45 -6.61
N ALA A 66 4.57 18.70 -5.56
CA ALA A 66 5.46 18.47 -4.42
C ALA A 66 6.39 17.24 -4.59
N GLY A 67 6.38 16.61 -5.76
CA GLY A 67 7.14 15.39 -6.06
C GLY A 67 6.26 14.21 -6.44
N ASP A 68 6.89 13.23 -7.09
CA ASP A 68 6.26 11.98 -7.47
C ASP A 68 6.00 11.10 -6.26
N ARG A 69 4.84 10.46 -6.23
CA ARG A 69 4.48 9.46 -5.22
C ARG A 69 4.09 8.16 -5.90
N VAL A 70 4.61 7.04 -5.44
CA VAL A 70 4.16 5.71 -5.90
C VAL A 70 3.38 5.05 -4.79
N THR A 71 2.23 4.51 -5.15
CA THR A 71 1.41 3.74 -4.21
C THR A 71 1.14 2.35 -4.74
N CYS A 72 1.14 1.37 -3.84
CA CYS A 72 0.78 -0.01 -4.14
C CYS A 72 -0.28 -0.44 -3.13
N ALA A 73 -1.52 -0.62 -3.58
CA ALA A 73 -2.66 -0.94 -2.74
C ALA A 73 -3.14 -2.37 -2.97
N TRP A 74 -3.42 -3.12 -1.91
CA TRP A 74 -3.88 -4.50 -1.99
C TRP A 74 -4.72 -4.88 -0.78
N ARG A 75 -5.23 -6.12 -0.79
CA ARG A 75 -6.00 -6.71 0.33
C ARG A 75 -7.17 -5.82 0.76
N SER A 76 -8.05 -5.43 -0.15
CA SER A 76 -9.25 -4.66 0.23
C SER A 76 -10.26 -5.52 0.99
N ARG A 77 -10.89 -4.94 2.00
CA ARG A 77 -11.94 -5.54 2.82
C ARG A 77 -13.08 -4.57 3.00
N VAL A 78 -14.29 -5.01 2.67
CA VAL A 78 -15.51 -4.34 3.09
C VAL A 78 -15.69 -4.62 4.58
N ALA A 79 -15.94 -3.58 5.36
CA ALA A 79 -15.98 -3.66 6.82
C ALA A 79 -17.26 -3.07 7.43
N GLY A 80 -18.07 -2.34 6.65
CA GLY A 80 -19.40 -1.90 7.09
C GLY A 80 -20.47 -2.94 6.77
N ALA A 81 -21.47 -3.11 7.64
CA ALA A 81 -22.59 -4.03 7.43
C ALA A 81 -23.44 -3.66 6.18
N ASP A 82 -23.44 -2.38 5.82
CA ASP A 82 -24.09 -1.79 4.64
C ASP A 82 -23.13 -1.64 3.44
N GLY A 83 -21.88 -2.07 3.57
CA GLY A 83 -20.85 -1.90 2.56
C GLY A 83 -20.26 -0.49 2.45
N SER A 84 -20.71 0.48 3.27
CA SER A 84 -20.30 1.90 3.17
C SER A 84 -18.88 2.19 3.65
N ILE A 85 -18.24 1.20 4.30
CA ILE A 85 -16.89 1.29 4.84
C ILE A 85 -16.03 0.18 4.25
N ALA A 86 -14.86 0.57 3.74
CA ALA A 86 -13.84 -0.36 3.27
C ALA A 86 -12.48 0.00 3.85
N ALA A 87 -11.65 -1.01 4.10
CA ALA A 87 -10.27 -0.86 4.52
C ALA A 87 -9.34 -1.63 3.59
N ARG A 88 -8.12 -1.14 3.39
CA ARG A 88 -7.11 -1.82 2.56
C ARG A 88 -5.70 -1.54 3.05
N LEU A 89 -4.77 -2.41 2.70
CA LEU A 89 -3.34 -2.15 2.84
C LEU A 89 -2.85 -1.33 1.64
N GLN A 90 -1.92 -0.42 1.90
CA GLN A 90 -1.27 0.35 0.85
C GLN A 90 0.14 0.72 1.27
N PHE A 91 1.11 0.56 0.38
CA PHE A 91 2.35 1.30 0.48
C PHE A 91 2.13 2.70 -0.08
N ASP A 92 2.44 3.72 0.73
CA ASP A 92 2.68 5.10 0.29
C ASP A 92 4.19 5.30 0.29
N ASP A 93 4.81 5.14 -0.89
CA ASP A 93 6.26 5.00 -1.06
C ASP A 93 6.83 3.91 -0.14
N ALA A 94 7.69 4.28 0.81
CA ALA A 94 8.34 3.36 1.74
C ALA A 94 7.50 2.98 2.97
N ARG A 95 6.30 3.56 3.15
CA ARG A 95 5.49 3.36 4.37
C ARG A 95 4.32 2.45 4.09
N LEU A 96 4.18 1.38 4.88
CA LEU A 96 2.96 0.59 4.90
C LEU A 96 1.89 1.32 5.71
N VAL A 97 0.72 1.51 5.11
CA VAL A 97 -0.42 2.17 5.74
C VAL A 97 -1.70 1.36 5.60
N VAL A 98 -2.60 1.54 6.56
CA VAL A 98 -4.00 1.14 6.43
C VAL A 98 -4.78 2.33 5.90
N LYS A 99 -5.48 2.15 4.78
CA LYS A 99 -6.44 3.12 4.26
C LYS A 99 -7.85 2.74 4.72
N LEU A 100 -8.64 3.75 5.07
CA LEU A 100 -10.07 3.63 5.34
C LEU A 100 -10.83 4.46 4.32
N SER A 101 -11.84 3.87 3.70
CA SER A 101 -12.80 4.52 2.83
C SER A 101 -14.15 4.58 3.53
N VAL A 102 -14.74 5.77 3.63
CA VAL A 102 -16.07 6.00 4.20
C VAL A 102 -16.86 6.87 3.23
N GLU A 103 -17.93 6.32 2.68
CA GLU A 103 -18.76 7.00 1.69
C GLU A 103 -19.50 8.19 2.30
N ASP A 104 -20.15 7.97 3.45
CA ASP A 104 -20.91 8.99 4.18
C ASP A 104 -20.01 10.11 4.73
N ALA A 105 -20.09 11.27 4.10
CA ALA A 105 -19.28 12.44 4.45
C ALA A 105 -19.54 12.96 5.87
N ALA A 106 -20.77 12.86 6.37
CA ALA A 106 -21.13 13.38 7.69
C ALA A 106 -20.50 12.55 8.81
N ARG A 107 -20.31 11.25 8.57
CA ARG A 107 -19.82 10.30 9.58
C ARG A 107 -18.32 10.03 9.52
N ARG A 108 -17.61 10.52 8.48
CA ARG A 108 -16.17 10.28 8.25
C ARG A 108 -15.30 10.49 9.48
N THR A 109 -15.45 11.62 10.18
CA THR A 109 -14.58 11.97 11.32
C THR A 109 -14.79 11.02 12.49
N GLU A 110 -16.03 10.74 12.84
CA GLU A 110 -16.41 9.85 13.93
C GLU A 110 -15.96 8.42 13.64
N LEU A 111 -16.36 7.88 12.47
CA LEU A 111 -16.06 6.52 12.05
C LEU A 111 -14.55 6.28 11.95
N ARG A 112 -13.80 7.25 11.42
CA ARG A 112 -12.35 7.17 11.35
C ARG A 112 -11.70 7.10 12.74
N ASN A 113 -12.14 7.94 13.67
CA ASN A 113 -11.56 7.95 15.00
C ASN A 113 -11.87 6.63 15.73
N ALA A 114 -13.12 6.16 15.68
CA ALA A 114 -13.51 4.87 16.25
C ALA A 114 -12.75 3.69 15.60
N ALA A 115 -12.61 3.70 14.27
CA ALA A 115 -11.84 2.72 13.52
C ALA A 115 -10.36 2.71 13.93
N PHE A 116 -9.76 3.87 14.20
CA PHE A 116 -8.37 3.94 14.64
C PHE A 116 -8.19 3.34 16.02
N GLU A 117 -9.06 3.67 16.98
CA GLU A 117 -9.01 3.08 18.33
C GLU A 117 -9.17 1.56 18.27
N LEU A 118 -10.12 1.08 17.45
CA LEU A 118 -10.31 -0.35 17.22
C LEU A 118 -9.06 -1.03 16.65
N LEU A 119 -8.49 -0.47 15.59
CA LEU A 119 -7.28 -1.01 14.97
C LEU A 119 -6.08 -0.99 15.93
N SER A 120 -5.96 0.05 16.76
CA SER A 120 -4.84 0.21 17.70
C SER A 120 -4.94 -0.72 18.92
N ALA A 121 -6.15 -1.16 19.27
CA ALA A 121 -6.38 -2.14 20.33
C ALA A 121 -6.08 -3.58 19.90
N LEU A 122 -5.91 -3.85 18.59
CA LEU A 122 -5.60 -5.18 18.10
C LEU A 122 -4.16 -5.58 18.45
N PRO A 123 -3.93 -6.84 18.86
CA PRO A 123 -2.60 -7.31 19.15
C PRO A 123 -1.78 -7.35 17.86
N VAL A 124 -0.70 -6.58 17.83
CA VAL A 124 0.33 -6.67 16.81
C VAL A 124 1.66 -6.99 17.51
N GLY A 125 2.23 -8.15 17.20
CA GLY A 125 3.48 -8.59 17.84
C GLY A 125 4.70 -7.84 17.27
N PRO A 126 5.79 -7.69 18.05
CA PRO A 126 7.03 -7.15 17.52
C PRO A 126 7.53 -7.97 16.32
N PRO A 127 8.16 -7.33 15.31
CA PRO A 127 8.61 -5.94 15.30
C PRO A 127 7.58 -4.93 14.78
N LEU A 128 6.32 -5.34 14.61
CA LEU A 128 5.29 -4.47 14.03
C LEU A 128 4.63 -3.62 15.12
N ALA A 129 4.24 -2.40 14.75
CA ALA A 129 3.47 -1.50 15.60
C ALA A 129 2.47 -0.72 14.75
N VAL A 130 1.29 -0.45 15.31
CA VAL A 130 0.29 0.44 14.71
C VAL A 130 0.53 1.84 15.24
N GLN A 131 0.75 2.80 14.34
CA GLN A 131 0.94 4.20 14.69
C GLN A 131 -0.13 5.10 14.09
N ARG A 132 -0.48 6.13 14.85
CA ARG A 132 -1.34 7.21 14.39
C ARG A 132 -0.61 8.06 13.36
N PRO A 133 -1.18 8.34 12.19
CA PRO A 133 -0.58 9.26 11.25
C PRO A 133 -0.65 10.69 11.80
N ALA A 134 0.34 11.53 11.46
CA ALA A 134 0.33 12.94 11.86
C ALA A 134 -0.94 13.69 11.42
N ARG A 135 -1.48 13.31 10.25
CA ARG A 135 -2.78 13.73 9.75
C ARG A 135 -3.42 12.55 9.03
N PHE A 136 -4.69 12.27 9.30
CA PHE A 136 -5.41 11.21 8.58
C PHE A 136 -5.66 11.53 7.10
N GLY A 137 -5.61 12.82 6.73
CA GLY A 137 -6.00 13.32 5.41
C GLY A 137 -7.47 13.70 5.34
N HIS A 138 -7.92 14.08 4.14
CA HIS A 138 -9.28 14.52 3.84
C HIS A 138 -9.81 13.76 2.61
N GLY A 139 -11.12 13.54 2.56
CA GLY A 139 -11.79 12.85 1.45
C GLY A 139 -12.47 11.55 1.88
N ALA A 140 -13.00 10.81 0.90
CA ALA A 140 -13.65 9.52 1.14
C ALA A 140 -12.64 8.46 1.59
N THR A 141 -11.44 8.43 1.00
CA THR A 141 -10.34 7.52 1.38
C THR A 141 -9.24 8.28 2.10
N MET A 142 -8.86 7.81 3.28
CA MET A 142 -7.92 8.46 4.18
C MET A 142 -6.91 7.46 4.76
N THR A 143 -5.74 7.93 5.18
CA THR A 143 -4.79 7.10 5.93
C THR A 143 -5.31 6.96 7.34
N LEU A 144 -5.64 5.75 7.77
CA LEU A 144 -6.10 5.45 9.12
C LEU A 144 -4.91 5.23 10.07
N ALA A 145 -3.94 4.42 9.65
CA ALA A 145 -2.78 4.07 10.47
C ALA A 145 -1.55 3.83 9.60
N ILE A 146 -0.37 3.94 10.23
CA ILE A 146 0.91 3.49 9.67
C ILE A 146 1.26 2.17 10.38
N ILE A 147 1.64 1.15 9.64
CA ILE A 147 2.16 -0.11 10.19
C ILE A 147 3.70 -0.02 10.16
N GLU A 148 4.30 0.26 11.31
CA GLU A 148 5.74 0.24 11.46
C GLU A 148 6.31 -1.17 11.44
N GLY A 149 7.62 -1.29 11.23
CA GLY A 149 8.31 -2.56 11.09
C GLY A 149 8.16 -3.19 9.70
N VAL A 150 7.31 -2.65 8.83
CA VAL A 150 7.24 -3.03 7.40
C VAL A 150 7.75 -1.92 6.52
N THR A 151 9.03 -2.03 6.16
CA THR A 151 9.67 -1.17 5.15
C THR A 151 10.05 -2.02 3.94
N PRO A 152 10.10 -1.42 2.73
CA PRO A 152 10.68 -2.07 1.58
C PRO A 152 12.10 -2.56 1.86
N VAL A 153 12.49 -3.62 1.15
CA VAL A 153 13.78 -4.28 1.31
C VAL A 153 14.35 -4.60 -0.07
N ALA A 154 15.66 -4.79 -0.16
CA ALA A 154 16.33 -5.18 -1.40
C ALA A 154 15.78 -6.51 -1.96
N ASP A 155 15.49 -7.45 -1.06
CA ASP A 155 14.90 -8.75 -1.40
C ASP A 155 13.50 -8.92 -0.76
N PRO A 156 12.42 -8.61 -1.48
CA PRO A 156 11.06 -8.85 -1.02
C PRO A 156 10.72 -10.35 -0.90
N GLY A 157 11.54 -11.24 -1.48
CA GLY A 157 11.41 -12.68 -1.31
C GLY A 157 11.85 -13.16 0.08
N SER A 158 12.59 -12.35 0.84
CA SER A 158 13.12 -12.75 2.14
C SER A 158 12.02 -13.20 3.12
N PRO A 159 12.23 -14.30 3.87
CA PRO A 159 11.22 -14.83 4.79
C PRO A 159 10.73 -13.81 5.82
N GLY A 160 11.64 -12.96 6.31
CA GLY A 160 11.33 -11.92 7.28
C GLY A 160 10.36 -10.87 6.72
N PHE A 161 10.59 -10.38 5.50
CA PHE A 161 9.68 -9.42 4.88
C PHE A 161 8.31 -10.04 4.57
N GLN A 162 8.29 -11.24 3.97
CA GLN A 162 7.03 -11.92 3.69
C GLN A 162 6.21 -12.21 4.96
N SER A 163 6.87 -12.62 6.04
CA SER A 163 6.21 -12.86 7.32
C SER A 163 5.53 -11.59 7.84
N ARG A 164 6.24 -10.46 7.80
CA ARG A 164 5.69 -9.17 8.22
C ARG A 164 4.51 -8.70 7.36
N ILE A 165 4.55 -8.92 6.04
CA ILE A 165 3.40 -8.63 5.16
C ILE A 165 2.20 -9.51 5.52
N ARG A 166 2.40 -10.81 5.77
CA ARG A 166 1.31 -11.70 6.19
C ARG A 166 0.71 -11.29 7.54
N THR A 167 1.54 -10.88 8.50
CA THR A 167 1.04 -10.35 9.78
C THR A 167 0.21 -9.08 9.58
N ALA A 168 0.64 -8.16 8.71
CA ALA A 168 -0.14 -6.97 8.37
C ALA A 168 -1.49 -7.32 7.70
N GLU A 169 -1.51 -8.32 6.81
CA GLU A 169 -2.76 -8.80 6.19
C GLU A 169 -3.70 -9.43 7.23
N ALA A 170 -3.19 -10.25 8.14
CA ALA A 170 -3.98 -10.85 9.22
C ALA A 170 -4.53 -9.79 10.20
N LEU A 171 -3.75 -8.73 10.46
CA LEU A 171 -4.20 -7.57 11.23
C LEU A 171 -5.37 -6.88 10.53
N LEU A 172 -5.26 -6.61 9.21
CA LEU A 172 -6.35 -6.01 8.45
C LEU A 172 -7.60 -6.88 8.44
N ASP A 173 -7.46 -8.20 8.26
CA ASP A 173 -8.60 -9.12 8.29
C ASP A 173 -9.30 -9.12 9.66
N SER A 174 -8.52 -9.07 10.74
CA SER A 174 -9.06 -9.01 12.11
C SER A 174 -9.77 -7.68 12.37
N PHE A 175 -9.17 -6.59 11.92
CA PHE A 175 -9.77 -5.26 11.97
C PHE A 175 -11.09 -5.19 11.21
N ALA A 176 -11.13 -5.67 9.96
CA ALA A 176 -12.35 -5.67 9.16
C ALA A 176 -13.48 -6.48 9.82
N ARG A 177 -13.16 -7.65 10.40
CA ARG A 177 -14.14 -8.45 11.17
C ARG A 177 -14.69 -7.71 12.38
N GLN A 178 -13.83 -7.08 13.19
CA GLN A 178 -14.29 -6.34 14.36
C GLN A 178 -15.08 -5.09 13.99
N LEU A 179 -14.67 -4.39 12.93
CA LEU A 179 -15.38 -3.20 12.47
C LEU A 179 -16.79 -3.55 11.95
N ALA A 180 -16.93 -4.70 11.27
CA ALA A 180 -18.23 -5.22 10.84
C ALA A 180 -19.13 -5.66 12.00
N ALA A 181 -18.53 -6.15 13.09
CA ALA A 181 -19.27 -6.57 14.29
C ALA A 181 -19.64 -5.40 15.21
N THR A 182 -19.00 -4.24 15.06
CA THR A 182 -19.25 -3.06 15.90
C THR A 182 -20.52 -2.36 15.42
N PRO A 183 -21.54 -2.16 16.28
CA PRO A 183 -22.71 -1.37 15.93
C PRO A 183 -22.28 0.01 15.46
N GLN A 184 -22.56 0.31 14.21
CA GLN A 184 -22.24 1.62 13.66
C GLN A 184 -23.26 2.60 14.24
N PRO A 185 -22.84 3.72 14.87
CA PRO A 185 -23.76 4.64 15.53
C PRO A 185 -24.81 5.11 14.54
N ILE A 186 -26.09 4.85 14.86
CA ILE A 186 -27.22 5.22 14.01
C ILE A 186 -27.23 6.75 13.93
N ALA A 187 -27.16 7.31 12.72
CA ALA A 187 -27.28 8.75 12.55
C ALA A 187 -28.65 9.19 13.09
N PRO A 188 -28.75 10.30 13.86
CA PRO A 188 -30.04 10.87 14.15
C PRO A 188 -30.71 11.26 12.81
N ALA A 189 -31.96 10.83 12.66
CA ALA A 189 -32.81 11.14 11.51
C ALA A 189 -33.12 12.64 11.40
#